data_AF-V5IA07-F1
#
_entry.id   AF-V5IA07-F1
#
_cell.length_a   1.000
_cell.length_b   1.000
_cell.length_c   1.000
_cell.angle_alpha   90.00
_cell.angle_beta   90.00
_cell.angle_gamma   90.00
#
_symmetry.space_group_name_H-M   'P 1'
#
loop_
_entity.id
_entity.type
_entity.pdbx_description
1 polymer ?
#
loop_
_entity_poly.entity_id
_entity_poly.type
_entity_poly.pdbx_seq_one_letter_code
_entity_poly.pdbx_strand_id
1 'polypeptide(L)'
;MSQQEKFQLYVYDGDYSLPSLDVECLKSILYTAVAEVPVQVRLLNNFKHCVFYNAPTFVHKNLLFKSFHEMMLYLRTLNYNIDNKLSSKQSSESLALTNLVQSKLKPVTEFVYWLDQRNPKGS
;
A
#
# COMPACT_ATOMS: atom_id res chain seq x y z
N MET A 1 8.51 24.47 15.32
CA MET A 1 9.39 23.42 14.76
C MET A 1 8.73 22.91 13.48
N SER A 2 9.48 22.97 12.39
CA SER A 2 9.16 22.81 10.96
C SER A 2 8.23 21.64 10.59
N GLN A 3 7.04 21.93 10.06
CA GLN A 3 6.13 20.95 9.45
C GLN A 3 6.47 20.60 7.98
N GLN A 4 7.64 20.98 7.47
CA GLN A 4 7.85 21.14 6.01
C GLN A 4 8.52 19.98 5.24
N GLU A 5 8.92 18.85 5.85
CA GLU A 5 9.69 17.82 5.12
C GLU A 5 9.41 16.38 5.57
N LYS A 6 8.14 15.97 5.67
CA LYS A 6 7.82 14.57 5.96
C LYS A 6 6.98 13.98 4.84
N PHE A 7 7.47 12.89 4.26
CA PHE A 7 6.67 12.04 3.39
C PHE A 7 5.55 11.40 4.21
N GLN A 8 4.33 11.45 3.69
CA GLN A 8 3.18 10.77 4.30
C GLN A 8 2.57 9.83 3.27
N LEU A 9 2.22 8.63 3.70
CA LEU A 9 1.52 7.65 2.86
C LEU A 9 0.25 7.21 3.57
N TYR A 10 -0.89 7.56 2.99
CA TYR A 10 -2.21 7.17 3.48
C TYR A 10 -2.65 5.89 2.77
N VAL A 11 -2.97 4.86 3.55
CA VAL A 11 -3.36 3.53 3.05
C VAL A 11 -4.61 3.04 3.77
N TYR A 12 -5.39 2.18 3.11
CA TYR A 12 -6.49 1.49 3.78
C TYR A 12 -5.94 0.56 4.85
N ASP A 13 -6.65 0.49 5.97
CA ASP A 13 -6.30 -0.42 7.05
C ASP A 13 -6.30 -1.88 6.57
N GLY A 14 -5.46 -2.67 7.21
CA GLY A 14 -5.33 -4.09 6.94
C GLY A 14 -6.12 -4.95 7.93
N ASP A 15 -6.30 -6.21 7.56
CA ASP A 15 -6.81 -7.23 8.48
C ASP A 15 -6.07 -8.56 8.19
N TYR A 16 -6.26 -9.57 9.03
CA TYR A 16 -5.68 -10.91 8.86
C TYR A 16 -4.16 -10.92 8.69
N SER A 17 -3.44 -10.13 9.50
CA SER A 17 -1.96 -9.97 9.45
C SER A 17 -1.39 -9.29 8.19
N LEU A 18 -2.23 -8.74 7.32
CA LEU A 18 -1.79 -7.91 6.20
C LEU A 18 -1.75 -6.43 6.60
N PRO A 19 -0.80 -5.65 6.07
CA PRO A 19 -0.72 -4.21 6.35
C PRO A 19 -1.77 -3.39 5.58
N SER A 20 -2.41 -3.96 4.56
CA SER A 20 -3.58 -3.41 3.86
C SER A 20 -4.28 -4.53 3.08
N LEU A 21 -5.59 -4.43 2.87
CA LEU A 21 -6.33 -5.34 1.98
C LEU A 21 -6.38 -4.85 0.52
N ASP A 22 -5.91 -3.63 0.26
CA ASP A 22 -5.83 -3.07 -1.10
C ASP A 22 -4.46 -3.28 -1.74
N VAL A 23 -4.46 -3.74 -2.99
CA VAL A 23 -3.24 -4.12 -3.71
C VAL A 23 -2.35 -2.91 -3.98
N GLU A 24 -2.91 -1.75 -4.32
CA GLU A 24 -2.14 -0.54 -4.60
C GLU A 24 -1.53 0.06 -3.32
N CYS A 25 -2.24 -0.03 -2.19
CA CYS A 25 -1.71 0.27 -0.86
C CYS A 25 -0.53 -0.63 -0.50
N LEU A 26 -0.66 -1.94 -0.69
CA LEU A 26 0.41 -2.91 -0.43
C LEU A 26 1.66 -2.61 -1.27
N LYS A 27 1.49 -2.36 -2.58
CA LYS A 27 2.60 -1.95 -3.46
C LYS A 27 3.29 -0.68 -2.96
N SER A 28 2.51 0.31 -2.52
CA SER A 28 3.03 1.61 -2.07
C SER A 28 3.82 1.49 -0.76
N ILE A 29 3.31 0.71 0.21
CA ILE A 29 4.00 0.40 1.46
C ILE A 29 5.31 -0.36 1.17
N LEU A 30 5.24 -1.40 0.32
CA LEU A 30 6.41 -2.20 -0.02
C LEU A 30 7.49 -1.37 -0.69
N TYR A 31 7.13 -0.57 -1.70
CA TYR A 31 8.07 0.27 -2.42
C TYR A 31 8.79 1.23 -1.47
N THR A 32 8.04 1.92 -0.61
CA THR A 32 8.63 2.86 0.34
C THR A 32 9.52 2.19 1.37
N ALA A 33 9.17 0.97 1.82
CA ALA A 33 10.01 0.18 2.72
C ALA A 33 11.32 -0.27 2.04
N VAL A 34 11.24 -0.82 0.83
CA VAL A 34 12.40 -1.31 0.06
C VAL A 34 13.32 -0.17 -0.38
N ALA A 35 12.75 0.96 -0.79
CA ALA A 35 13.51 2.15 -1.15
C ALA A 35 14.05 2.91 0.07
N GLU A 36 13.79 2.45 1.30
CA GLU A 36 14.20 3.07 2.56
C GLU A 36 13.73 4.54 2.67
N VAL A 37 12.55 4.83 2.13
CA VAL A 37 11.98 6.18 2.15
C VAL A 37 11.54 6.47 3.59
N PRO A 38 11.94 7.62 4.19
CA PRO A 38 11.52 8.00 5.54
C PRO A 38 10.07 8.50 5.54
N VAL A 39 9.13 7.60 5.25
CA VAL A 39 7.70 7.88 5.13
C VAL A 39 6.94 7.54 6.41
N GLN A 40 6.00 8.41 6.77
CA GLN A 40 5.02 8.13 7.80
C GLN A 40 3.79 7.47 7.17
N VAL A 41 3.61 6.17 7.38
CA VAL A 41 2.40 5.45 6.95
C VAL A 41 1.25 5.76 7.91
N ARG A 42 0.09 6.14 7.37
CA ARG A 42 -1.13 6.48 8.10
C ARG A 42 -2.28 5.62 7.62
N LEU A 43 -2.90 4.91 8.54
CA LEU A 43 -4.02 4.01 8.26
C LEU A 43 -5.33 4.82 8.21
N LEU A 44 -6.08 4.65 7.13
CA LEU A 44 -7.42 5.18 7.00
C LEU A 44 -8.41 4.14 7.55
N ASN A 45 -8.87 4.36 8.78
CA ASN A 45 -9.84 3.50 9.47
C ASN A 45 -11.24 4.14 9.61
N ASN A 46 -11.37 5.45 9.35
CA ASN A 46 -12.58 6.22 9.63
C ASN A 46 -13.27 6.69 8.34
N PHE A 47 -14.51 6.22 8.14
CA PHE A 47 -15.41 6.62 7.05
C PHE A 47 -15.54 8.14 6.82
N LYS A 48 -15.31 8.97 7.86
CA LYS A 48 -15.35 10.45 7.76
C LYS A 48 -14.18 11.05 6.97
N HIS A 49 -13.03 10.35 6.88
CA HIS A 49 -11.89 10.75 6.05
C HIS A 49 -11.95 10.16 4.63
N CYS A 50 -12.78 9.12 4.41
CA CYS A 50 -12.87 8.40 3.13
C CYS A 50 -13.47 9.21 1.97
N VAL A 51 -14.24 10.28 2.23
CA VAL A 51 -14.90 11.02 1.14
C VAL A 51 -13.91 11.91 0.37
N PHE A 52 -12.83 12.36 1.01
CA PHE A 52 -11.83 13.25 0.39
C PHE A 52 -10.50 12.57 0.07
N TYR A 53 -10.19 11.45 0.73
CA TYR A 53 -8.93 10.73 0.56
C TYR A 53 -9.19 9.32 0.06
N ASN A 54 -9.03 9.11 -1.25
CA ASN A 54 -8.89 7.77 -1.82
C ASN A 54 -7.49 7.25 -1.48
N ALA A 55 -7.38 6.05 -0.92
CA ALA A 55 -6.09 5.39 -0.75
C ALA A 55 -5.76 4.48 -1.95
N PRO A 56 -4.47 4.29 -2.27
CA PRO A 56 -3.30 4.92 -1.64
C PRO A 56 -3.15 6.39 -2.04
N THR A 57 -2.78 7.24 -1.08
CA THR A 57 -2.41 8.64 -1.35
C THR A 57 -1.07 8.96 -0.71
N PHE A 58 -0.11 9.37 -1.54
CA PHE A 58 1.18 9.88 -1.08
C PHE A 58 1.16 11.40 -1.04
N VAL A 59 1.68 11.97 0.05
CA VAL A 59 1.75 13.42 0.26
C VAL A 59 3.17 13.82 0.57
N HIS A 60 3.66 14.81 -0.15
CA HIS A 60 4.91 15.48 0.16
C HIS A 60 4.76 16.98 -0.07
N LYS A 61 4.95 17.77 0.99
CA LYS A 61 4.72 19.22 0.98
C LYS A 61 3.26 19.52 0.56
N ASN A 62 3.05 20.08 -0.63
CA ASN A 62 1.72 20.38 -1.20
C ASN A 62 1.37 19.49 -2.41
N LEU A 63 2.17 18.46 -2.67
CA LEU A 63 1.94 17.51 -3.76
C LEU A 63 1.18 16.29 -3.24
N LEU A 64 0.20 15.86 -4.04
CA LEU A 64 -0.67 14.71 -3.78
C LEU A 64 -0.55 13.76 -4.97
N PHE A 65 -0.25 12.50 -4.70
CA PHE A 65 -0.14 11.45 -5.71
C PHE A 65 -1.12 10.35 -5.32
N LYS A 66 -2.07 10.04 -6.20
CA LYS A 66 -3.21 9.15 -5.91
C LYS A 66 -3.05 7.76 -6.50
N SER A 67 -1.96 7.53 -7.22
CA SER A 67 -1.61 6.22 -7.77
C SER A 67 -0.19 5.82 -7.36
N PHE A 68 0.02 4.52 -7.28
CA PHE A 68 1.35 3.95 -7.06
C PHE A 68 2.36 4.45 -8.10
N HIS A 69 1.96 4.50 -9.37
CA HIS A 69 2.84 4.88 -10.48
C HIS A 69 3.33 6.34 -10.36
N GLU A 70 2.42 7.27 -10.08
CA GLU A 70 2.76 8.68 -9.85
C GLU A 70 3.70 8.87 -8.67
N MET A 71 3.40 8.21 -7.53
CA MET A 71 4.25 8.21 -6.35
C MET A 71 5.65 7.66 -6.68
N MET A 72 5.70 6.52 -7.36
CA MET A 72 6.94 5.86 -7.75
C MET A 72 7.80 6.84 -8.58
N LEU A 73 7.27 7.36 -9.69
CA LEU A 73 7.97 8.30 -10.55
C LEU A 73 8.48 9.52 -9.79
N TYR A 74 7.67 10.07 -8.89
CA TYR A 74 8.10 11.21 -8.06
C TYR A 74 9.29 10.84 -7.16
N LEU A 75 9.20 9.72 -6.44
CA LEU A 75 10.29 9.21 -5.60
C LEU A 75 11.57 8.95 -6.40
N ARG A 76 11.45 8.50 -7.66
CA ARG A 76 12.60 8.37 -8.57
C ARG A 76 13.32 9.69 -8.81
N THR A 77 12.59 10.79 -8.97
CA THR A 77 13.19 12.13 -9.15
C THR A 77 13.93 12.61 -7.90
N LEU A 78 13.58 12.08 -6.73
CA LEU A 78 14.23 12.34 -5.44
C LEU A 78 15.35 11.33 -5.12
N ASN A 79 15.78 10.52 -6.09
CA ASN A 79 16.78 9.45 -5.95
C ASN A 79 16.38 8.26 -5.06
N TYR A 80 15.08 8.12 -4.72
CA TYR A 80 14.54 6.92 -4.09
C TYR A 80 14.18 5.88 -5.18
N ASN A 81 15.21 5.41 -5.88
CA ASN A 81 15.11 4.38 -6.91
C ASN A 81 15.41 3.00 -6.35
N ILE A 82 14.52 2.05 -6.63
CA ILE A 82 14.71 0.64 -6.27
C ILE A 82 15.60 -0.07 -7.31
N ASP A 83 15.58 0.38 -8.57
CA ASP A 83 16.26 -0.28 -9.71
C ASP A 83 17.79 -0.34 -9.55
N ASN A 84 18.40 0.61 -8.82
CA ASN A 84 19.85 0.61 -8.54
C ASN A 84 20.23 -0.17 -7.27
N LYS A 85 19.26 -0.62 -6.47
CA LYS A 85 19.46 -1.23 -5.14
C LYS A 85 18.91 -2.65 -5.00
N LEU A 86 18.30 -3.22 -6.05
CA LEU A 86 17.81 -4.61 -6.04
C LEU A 86 18.98 -5.62 -6.08
N SER A 87 19.66 -5.77 -4.95
CA SER A 87 20.49 -6.94 -4.65
C SER A 87 19.63 -8.20 -4.78
N SER A 88 20.23 -9.31 -5.21
CA SER A 88 19.59 -10.63 -5.34
C SER A 88 18.76 -11.03 -4.11
N LYS A 89 19.19 -10.61 -2.91
CA LYS A 89 18.48 -10.81 -1.64
C LYS A 89 17.12 -10.11 -1.58
N GLN A 90 17.03 -8.86 -2.06
CA GLN A 90 15.81 -8.06 -2.01
C GLN A 90 14.80 -8.50 -3.09
N SER A 91 15.27 -9.05 -4.21
CA SER A 91 14.38 -9.75 -5.17
C SER A 91 13.75 -11.00 -4.56
N SER A 92 14.49 -11.77 -3.77
CA SER A 92 13.93 -12.90 -3.02
C SER A 92 12.94 -12.44 -1.94
N GLU A 93 13.20 -11.33 -1.25
CA GLU A 93 12.29 -10.75 -0.27
C GLU A 93 11.00 -10.22 -0.92
N SER A 94 11.11 -9.53 -2.06
CA SER A 94 9.96 -9.07 -2.86
C SER A 94 9.11 -10.24 -3.37
N LEU A 95 9.75 -11.31 -3.85
CA LEU A 95 9.06 -12.53 -4.26
C LEU A 95 8.40 -13.25 -3.07
N ALA A 96 9.09 -13.36 -1.93
CA ALA A 96 8.53 -13.95 -0.72
C ALA A 96 7.32 -13.16 -0.21
N LEU A 97 7.37 -11.83 -0.29
CA LEU A 97 6.27 -10.96 0.13
C LEU A 97 5.11 -10.99 -0.87
N THR A 98 5.39 -11.06 -2.17
CA THR A 98 4.38 -11.31 -3.21
C THR A 98 3.70 -12.65 -3.00
N ASN A 99 4.47 -13.71 -2.73
CA ASN A 99 3.95 -15.04 -2.43
C ASN A 99 3.15 -15.03 -1.13
N LEU A 100 3.59 -14.30 -0.10
CA LEU A 100 2.87 -14.14 1.15
C LEU A 100 1.52 -13.44 0.91
N VAL A 101 1.52 -12.31 0.21
CA VAL A 101 0.31 -11.58 -0.17
C VAL A 101 -0.62 -12.50 -0.97
N GLN A 102 -0.13 -13.18 -2.00
CA GLN A 102 -0.94 -14.14 -2.78
C GLN A 102 -1.48 -15.30 -1.93
N SER A 103 -0.66 -15.87 -1.04
CA SER A 103 -1.05 -16.96 -0.15
C SER A 103 -2.09 -16.57 0.89
N LYS A 104 -2.15 -15.28 1.26
CA LYS A 104 -3.11 -14.72 2.23
C LYS A 104 -4.34 -14.15 1.54
N LEU A 105 -4.19 -13.52 0.38
CA LEU A 105 -5.31 -13.03 -0.42
C LEU A 105 -6.15 -14.19 -0.94
N LYS A 106 -5.53 -15.26 -1.45
CA LYS A 106 -6.23 -16.41 -2.01
C LYS A 106 -7.31 -16.98 -1.07
N PRO A 107 -7.01 -17.39 0.18
CA PRO A 107 -8.03 -17.90 1.09
C PRO A 107 -9.06 -16.83 1.49
N VAL A 108 -8.68 -15.55 1.57
CA VAL A 108 -9.62 -14.45 1.85
C VAL A 108 -10.58 -14.26 0.67
N THR A 109 -10.10 -14.27 -0.57
CA THR A 109 -10.94 -14.18 -1.77
C THR A 109 -11.85 -15.39 -1.92
N GLU A 110 -11.36 -16.60 -1.64
CA GLU A 110 -12.16 -17.83 -1.63
C GLU A 110 -13.21 -17.79 -0.52
N PHE A 111 -12.86 -17.29 0.68
CA PHE A 111 -13.79 -17.14 1.79
C PHE A 111 -14.87 -16.09 1.52
N VAL A 112 -14.51 -14.93 0.97
CA VAL A 112 -15.45 -13.89 0.54
C VAL A 112 -16.38 -14.44 -0.54
N TYR A 113 -15.85 -15.15 -1.54
CA TYR A 113 -16.66 -15.80 -2.58
C TYR A 113 -17.63 -16.83 -2.00
N TRP A 114 -17.16 -17.66 -1.06
CA TRP A 114 -18.01 -18.63 -0.37
C TRP A 114 -19.08 -17.98 0.52
N LEU A 115 -18.76 -16.87 1.19
CA LEU A 115 -19.71 -16.11 1.99
C LEU A 115 -20.75 -15.40 1.11
N ASP A 116 -20.35 -14.89 -0.05
CA ASP A 116 -21.26 -14.28 -1.02
C ASP A 116 -22.25 -15.32 -1.57
N GLN A 117 -21.79 -16.53 -1.90
CA GLN A 117 -22.68 -17.64 -2.27
C GLN A 117 -23.56 -18.16 -1.13
N ARG A 118 -23.12 -18.00 0.12
CA ARG A 118 -23.90 -18.36 1.31
C ARG A 118 -24.79 -17.24 1.82
N ASN A 119 -24.71 -16.05 1.25
CA ASN A 119 -25.64 -14.97 1.56
C ASN A 119 -26.95 -15.26 0.82
N PRO A 120 -27.99 -15.80 1.48
CA PRO A 120 -29.28 -15.98 0.87
C PRO A 120 -30.01 -14.64 1.03
N LYS A 121 -29.50 -13.60 0.37
CA LYS A 121 -30.40 -12.61 -0.21
C LYS A 121 -30.82 -13.26 -1.54
N GLY A 122 -31.85 -14.09 -1.58
CA GLY A 122 -33.11 -13.93 -0.86
C GLY A 122 -33.90 -12.86 -1.60
N SER A 123 -34.52 -13.29 -2.71
CA SER A 123 -35.59 -12.66 -3.50
C SER A 123 -35.31 -11.35 -4.23
#